data_AF-W6RK12-F1
#
_entry.id   AF-W6RK12-F1
#
_cell.length_a   1.000
_cell.length_b   1.000
_cell.length_c   1.000
_cell.angle_alpha   90.00
_cell.angle_beta   90.00
_cell.angle_gamma   90.00
#
_symmetry.space_group_name_H-M   'P 1'
#
loop_
_entity.id
_entity.type
_entity.pdbx_description
1 polymer ?
#
loop_
_entity_poly.entity_id
_entity_poly.type
_entity_poly.pdbx_seq_one_letter_code
_entity_poly.pdbx_strand_id
1 'polypeptide(L)'
;MTRCAFQVEKHSSDSSWTSVVAQGRYEEFPDTEQWKQERLHAWSLLQRFSDWWEIGALKPHEMPVQNASPHVFFGIVLKDISGRMVVPD
;
A
#
# COMPACT_ATOMS: atom_id res chain seq x y z
N MET A 1 14.47 11.54 6.51
CA MET A 1 13.38 11.52 5.52
C MET A 1 13.68 10.41 4.52
N THR A 2 12.94 9.30 4.56
CA THR A 2 13.25 8.09 3.79
C THR A 2 12.68 8.22 2.38
N ARG A 3 13.55 8.09 1.36
CA ARG A 3 13.14 8.07 -0.05
C ARG A 3 12.70 6.66 -0.43
N CYS A 4 11.66 6.56 -1.24
CA CYS A 4 11.18 5.30 -1.75
C CYS A 4 10.83 5.42 -3.24
N ALA A 5 10.78 4.28 -3.91
CA ALA A 5 10.22 4.15 -5.24
C ALA A 5 9.36 2.88 -5.28
N PHE A 6 8.30 2.92 -6.06
CA PHE A 6 7.46 1.77 -6.33
C PHE A 6 7.05 1.75 -7.79
N GLN A 7 6.72 0.55 -8.27
CA GLN A 7 6.26 0.32 -9.63
C GLN A 7 4.93 -0.41 -9.59
N VAL A 8 4.02 -0.01 -10.48
CA VAL A 8 2.74 -0.68 -10.68
C VAL A 8 2.61 -0.99 -12.16
N GLU A 9 2.14 -2.19 -12.46
CA GLU A 9 1.93 -2.67 -13.82
C GLU A 9 0.48 -3.07 -14.04
N LYS A 10 0.00 -2.85 -15.25
CA LYS A 10 -1.23 -3.43 -15.76
C LYS A 10 -0.95 -4.13 -17.07
N HIS A 11 -1.25 -5.42 -17.12
CA HIS A 11 -1.27 -6.23 -18.34
C HIS A 11 -2.67 -6.28 -18.93
N SER A 12 -2.74 -6.33 -20.25
CA SER A 12 -3.97 -6.57 -21.02
C SER A 12 -3.87 -7.88 -21.80
N SER A 13 -5.00 -8.36 -22.32
CA SER A 13 -5.08 -9.62 -23.08
C SER A 13 -4.38 -9.58 -24.45
N ASP A 14 -4.17 -8.39 -25.00
CA ASP A 14 -3.60 -8.11 -26.33
C ASP A 14 -2.08 -7.90 -26.30
N SER A 15 -1.39 -8.44 -25.29
CA SER A 15 0.04 -8.22 -25.03
C SER A 15 0.43 -6.76 -24.79
N SER A 16 -0.53 -5.85 -24.68
CA SER A 16 -0.28 -4.48 -24.24
C SER A 16 -0.02 -4.46 -22.72
N TRP A 17 0.85 -3.54 -22.31
CA TRP A 17 1.12 -3.29 -20.91
C TRP A 17 1.29 -1.80 -20.66
N THR A 18 0.98 -1.39 -19.43
CA THR A 18 1.28 -0.05 -18.92
C THR A 18 1.99 -0.20 -17.58
N SER A 19 3.13 0.46 -17.45
CA SER A 19 3.97 0.48 -16.25
C SER A 19 4.14 1.90 -15.78
N VAL A 20 3.95 2.12 -14.48
CA VAL A 20 4.16 3.41 -13.84
C VAL A 20 5.19 3.22 -12.74
N VAL A 21 6.25 4.03 -12.78
CA VAL A 21 7.26 4.11 -11.73
C VAL A 21 7.10 5.44 -11.03
N ALA A 22 6.90 5.39 -9.71
CA ALA A 22 6.72 6.56 -8.88
C ALA A 22 7.83 6.63 -7.83
N GLN A 23 8.41 7.81 -7.66
CA GLN A 23 9.39 8.10 -6.63
C GLN A 23 8.80 9.08 -5.63
N GLY A 24 9.09 8.87 -4.35
CA GLY A 24 8.46 9.64 -3.31
C GLY A 24 9.20 9.60 -1.98
N ARG A 25 8.46 10.03 -0.96
CA ARG A 25 8.89 9.98 0.44
C ARG A 25 7.88 9.16 1.22
N TYR A 26 8.41 8.26 2.03
CA TYR A 26 7.62 7.54 3.02
C TYR A 26 7.23 8.49 4.16
N GLU A 27 5.96 8.47 4.53
CA GLU A 27 5.40 9.21 5.66
C GLU A 27 4.50 8.29 6.48
N GLU A 28 4.71 8.25 7.80
CA GLU A 28 3.85 7.52 8.72
C GLU A 28 2.64 8.35 9.11
N PHE A 29 1.54 7.65 9.38
CA PHE A 29 0.29 8.22 9.88
C PHE A 29 0.02 7.66 11.27
N PRO A 30 0.60 8.27 12.33
CA PRO A 30 0.38 7.84 13.71
C PRO A 30 -1.09 7.89 14.10
N ASP A 31 -1.45 7.12 15.14
CA ASP A 31 -2.80 7.12 15.72
C ASP A 31 -3.12 8.42 16.47
N THR A 32 -3.40 9.45 15.68
CA THR A 32 -3.75 10.79 16.14
C THR A 32 -4.99 11.28 15.39
N GLU A 33 -5.69 12.26 15.95
CA GLU A 33 -6.88 12.84 15.31
C GLU A 33 -6.56 13.51 13.97
N GLN A 34 -5.34 14.04 13.80
CA GLN A 34 -4.88 14.65 12.54
C GLN A 34 -4.98 13.67 11.35
N TRP A 35 -4.62 12.40 11.56
CA TRP A 35 -4.54 11.38 10.51
C TRP A 35 -5.72 10.41 10.50
N LYS A 36 -6.77 10.70 11.27
CA LYS A 36 -7.89 9.79 11.46
C LYS A 36 -8.65 9.53 10.17
N GLN A 37 -8.87 10.55 9.36
CA GLN A 37 -9.60 10.42 8.09
C GLN A 37 -8.81 9.62 7.06
N GLU A 38 -7.51 9.88 6.95
CA GLU A 38 -6.60 9.18 6.05
C GLU A 38 -6.51 7.69 6.41
N ARG A 39 -6.40 7.37 7.71
CA ARG A 39 -6.40 5.98 8.18
C ARG A 39 -7.73 5.28 7.93
N LEU A 40 -8.86 5.92 8.18
CA LEU A 40 -10.18 5.36 7.88
C LEU A 40 -10.36 5.11 6.38
N HIS A 41 -9.93 6.05 5.54
CA HIS A 41 -9.98 5.89 4.10
C HIS A 41 -9.09 4.74 3.61
N ALA A 42 -7.83 4.70 4.06
CA ALA A 42 -6.90 3.62 3.74
C ALA A 42 -7.46 2.25 4.17
N TRP A 43 -8.01 2.17 5.39
CA TRP A 43 -8.65 0.97 5.90
C TRP A 43 -9.81 0.51 5.02
N SER A 44 -10.68 1.42 4.59
CA SER A 44 -11.81 1.11 3.69
C SER A 44 -11.37 0.50 2.34
N LEU A 45 -10.18 0.87 1.85
CA LEU A 45 -9.61 0.32 0.63
C LEU A 45 -8.94 -1.04 0.88
N LEU A 46 -8.18 -1.16 1.97
CA LEU A 46 -7.42 -2.37 2.31
C LEU A 46 -8.33 -3.54 2.71
N GLN A 47 -9.45 -3.27 3.40
CA GLN A 47 -10.42 -4.31 3.76
C GLN A 47 -11.03 -5.02 2.54
N ARG A 48 -11.02 -4.41 1.36
CA ARG A 48 -11.47 -5.04 0.11
C ARG A 48 -10.54 -6.14 -0.39
N PHE A 49 -9.30 -6.15 0.11
CA PHE A 49 -8.24 -7.06 -0.27
C PHE A 49 -7.62 -7.69 0.98
N SER A 50 -8.45 -8.08 1.96
CA SER A 50 -7.97 -8.47 3.30
C SER A 50 -7.17 -9.79 3.33
N ASP A 51 -7.30 -10.64 2.32
CA ASP A 51 -6.91 -12.06 2.46
C ASP A 51 -5.57 -12.47 1.82
N TRP A 52 -4.84 -11.55 1.18
CA TRP A 52 -3.67 -11.93 0.34
C TRP A 52 -2.29 -11.56 0.92
N TRP A 53 -2.22 -10.90 2.09
CA TRP A 53 -0.95 -10.42 2.66
C TRP A 53 -0.77 -10.66 4.17
N GLU A 54 -1.76 -11.19 4.89
CA GLU A 54 -1.63 -11.49 6.33
C GLU A 54 -0.83 -12.79 6.56
N ILE A 55 0.47 -12.74 6.25
CA ILE A 55 1.39 -13.85 6.52
C ILE A 55 1.60 -13.96 8.03
N GLY A 56 0.96 -14.94 8.66
CA GLY A 56 1.45 -15.54 9.91
C GLY A 56 0.75 -15.17 11.22
N ALA A 57 -0.45 -14.57 11.21
CA ALA A 57 -1.23 -14.41 12.45
C ALA A 57 -1.68 -15.75 13.06
N LEU A 58 -1.69 -16.83 12.28
CA LEU A 58 -1.90 -18.22 12.74
C LEU A 58 -0.62 -18.79 13.38
N LYS A 59 -0.18 -18.24 14.52
CA LYS A 59 0.67 -19.02 15.44
C LYS A 59 -0.26 -19.86 16.33
N PRO A 60 0.02 -21.16 16.59
CA PRO A 60 -0.85 -22.04 17.40
C PRO A 60 -1.00 -21.65 18.89
N HIS A 61 -0.46 -20.50 19.32
CA HIS A 61 -0.38 -20.11 20.71
C HIS A 61 -1.17 -18.83 20.94
N GLU A 62 -1.95 -18.78 22.02
CA GLU A 62 -2.71 -17.60 22.45
C GLU A 62 -1.76 -16.42 22.57
N MET A 63 -1.83 -15.50 21.60
CA MET A 63 -1.20 -14.20 21.77
C MET A 63 -2.08 -13.39 22.73
N PRO A 64 -1.51 -12.74 23.75
CA PRO A 64 -2.27 -11.83 24.60
C PRO A 64 -2.97 -10.82 23.70
N VAL A 65 -4.26 -10.56 23.99
CA VAL A 65 -5.09 -9.60 23.25
C VAL A 65 -4.37 -8.25 23.28
N GLN A 66 -3.66 -7.94 22.20
CA GLN A 66 -3.06 -6.63 22.03
C GLN A 66 -4.23 -5.68 21.77
N ASN A 67 -4.60 -4.88 22.77
CA ASN A 67 -5.73 -3.95 22.73
C ASN A 67 -5.60 -2.83 21.67
N ALA A 68 -4.52 -2.81 20.90
CA ALA A 68 -4.35 -2.00 19.71
C ALA A 68 -3.72 -2.89 18.64
N SER A 69 -4.35 -2.97 17.46
CA SER A 69 -3.69 -3.67 16.35
C SER A 69 -2.37 -2.95 16.04
N PRO A 70 -1.23 -3.65 15.90
CA PRO A 70 0.07 -3.05 15.65
C PRO A 70 0.24 -2.56 14.19
N HIS A 71 -0.86 -2.26 13.48
CA HIS A 71 -0.80 -1.79 12.10
C HIS A 71 -0.14 -0.42 12.02
N VAL A 72 1.00 -0.35 11.34
CA VAL A 72 1.62 0.90 10.95
C VAL A 72 0.94 1.40 9.68
N PHE A 73 0.17 2.48 9.78
CA PHE A 73 -0.36 3.17 8.63
C PHE A 73 0.69 4.11 8.07
N PHE A 74 0.90 4.05 6.75
CA PHE A 74 1.84 4.92 6.06
C PHE A 74 1.34 5.24 4.65
N GLY A 75 1.88 6.32 4.10
CA GLY A 75 1.66 6.73 2.72
C GLY A 75 2.97 7.07 2.03
N ILE A 76 2.91 7.21 0.71
CA ILE A 76 4.02 7.69 -0.09
C ILE A 76 3.62 9.02 -0.70
N VAL A 77 4.28 10.10 -0.26
CA VAL A 77 4.13 11.41 -0.87
C VAL A 77 4.94 11.43 -2.16
N LEU A 78 4.23 11.41 -3.28
CA LEU A 78 4.81 11.38 -4.62
C LEU A 78 5.61 12.66 -4.90
N LYS A 79 6.79 12.48 -5.49
CA LYS A 79 7.64 13.57 -5.98
C LYS A 79 7.75 13.58 -7.49
N ASP A 80 7.97 12.41 -8.06
CA ASP A 80 8.18 12.21 -9.48
C ASP A 80 7.46 10.95 -9.92
N ILE A 81 6.90 11.00 -11.12
CA ILE A 81 6.16 9.88 -11.70
C ILE A 81 6.49 9.79 -13.17
N SER A 82 6.81 8.58 -13.62
CA SER A 82 7.07 8.27 -15.02
C SER A 82 6.27 7.06 -15.44
N GLY A 83 5.85 7.03 -16.71
CA GLY A 83 5.03 5.98 -17.27
C GLY A 83 5.57 5.49 -18.61
N ARG A 84 5.44 4.20 -18.86
CA ARG A 84 5.70 3.55 -20.14
C ARG A 84 4.52 2.67 -20.50
N MET A 85 4.21 2.60 -21.79
CA MET A 85 3.24 1.64 -22.30
C MET A 85 3.74 1.03 -23.59
N VAL A 86 3.30 -0.19 -23.84
CA VAL A 86 3.39 -0.84 -25.15
C VAL A 86 1.97 -1.00 -25.67
N VAL A 87 1.76 -0.56 -26.91
CA VAL A 87 0.54 -0.81 -27.67
C VAL A 87 0.80 -1.97 -28.65
N PRO A 88 -0.24 -2.73 -29.05
CA PRO A 88 -0.12 -3.69 -30.13
C PRO A 88 0.28 -2.98 -31.44
N ASP A 89 0.99 -3.69 -32.32
CA ASP A 89 1.34 -3.23 -33.67
C ASP A 89 0.11 -2.98 -34.57
#